data_AF-A0A5Q4T2U3-F1
#
_entry.id   AF-A0A5Q4T2U3-F1
#
_cell.length_a   1.000
_cell.length_b   1.000
_cell.length_c   1.000
_cell.angle_alpha   90.00
_cell.angle_beta   90.00
_cell.angle_gamma   90.00
#
_symmetry.space_group_name_H-M   'P 1'
#
loop_
_entity.id
_entity.type
_entity.pdbx_description
1 polymer ?
#
loop_
_entity_poly.entity_id
_entity_poly.type
_entity_poly.pdbx_seq_one_letter_code
_entity_poly.pdbx_strand_id
1 'polypeptide(L)'
;LSAARLGQRGVGEGGEFGFTLPYAPLAEAGGGQERTWELWLRPSAGAAALRISRILDDVWDKREIFRFPEHRTAAYRAVPCYTADNELDIRLTPPA
;
A
#
# COMPACT_ATOMS: atom_id res chain seq x y z
N LEU A 1 -8.29 -8.47 -17.05
CA LEU A 1 -7.84 -7.52 -16.00
C LEU A 1 -6.33 -7.66 -15.88
N SER A 2 -5.53 -6.71 -16.36
CA SER A 2 -4.07 -6.76 -16.20
C SER A 2 -3.73 -6.32 -14.78
N ALA A 3 -3.18 -7.21 -13.96
CA ALA A 3 -2.62 -6.84 -12.68
C ALA A 3 -1.27 -6.13 -12.92
N ALA A 4 -1.19 -4.84 -12.61
CA ALA A 4 0.08 -4.12 -12.62
C ALA A 4 0.82 -4.42 -11.30
N ARG A 5 2.11 -4.78 -11.38
CA ARG A 5 2.96 -4.99 -10.20
C ARG A 5 4.14 -4.03 -10.27
N LEU A 6 4.31 -3.24 -9.22
CA LEU A 6 5.45 -2.34 -9.05
C LEU A 6 6.26 -2.79 -7.84
N GLY A 7 7.58 -2.94 -8.02
CA GLY A 7 8.49 -3.35 -6.97
C GLY A 7 9.25 -2.16 -6.40
N GLN A 8 9.38 -2.09 -5.08
CA GLN A 8 10.27 -1.17 -4.39
C GLN A 8 11.25 -1.95 -3.52
N ARG A 9 12.48 -1.44 -3.40
CA ARG A 9 13.46 -1.95 -2.44
C ARG A 9 13.37 -1.14 -1.16
N GLY A 10 13.26 -1.83 -0.03
CA GLY A 10 13.40 -1.24 1.30
C GLY A 10 14.80 -1.45 1.86
N VAL A 11 15.08 -0.81 2.99
CA VAL A 11 16.23 -1.08 3.86
C VAL A 11 15.74 -1.81 5.11
N GLY A 12 16.61 -2.57 5.78
CA GLY A 12 16.22 -3.30 6.99
C GLY A 12 17.40 -3.90 7.74
N GLU A 13 17.26 -4.00 9.07
CA GLU A 13 18.19 -4.63 9.98
C GLU A 13 17.39 -5.31 11.10
N GLY A 14 17.88 -6.43 11.65
CA GLY A 14 17.29 -7.02 12.87
C GLY A 14 15.83 -7.46 12.80
N GLY A 15 15.28 -7.68 11.59
CA GLY A 15 13.86 -8.01 11.40
C GLY A 15 12.95 -6.81 11.14
N GLU A 16 13.50 -5.60 11.14
CA GLU A 16 12.80 -4.39 10.74
C GLU A 16 13.00 -4.11 9.25
N PHE A 17 12.04 -3.42 8.64
CA PHE A 17 12.19 -2.90 7.29
C PHE A 17 11.53 -1.52 7.18
N GLY A 18 12.12 -0.67 6.36
CA GLY A 18 11.61 0.65 6.02
C GLY A 18 11.64 0.87 4.51
N PHE A 19 10.60 1.52 3.98
CA PHE A 19 10.56 1.94 2.60
C PHE A 19 9.71 3.20 2.46
N THR A 20 10.00 3.99 1.42
CA THR A 20 9.14 5.08 0.97
C THR A 20 8.44 4.63 -0.30
N LEU A 21 7.12 4.71 -0.34
CA LEU A 21 6.32 4.35 -1.50
C LEU A 21 6.03 5.60 -2.36
N PRO A 22 6.65 5.75 -3.53
CA PRO A 22 6.27 6.83 -4.44
C PRO A 22 4.90 6.54 -5.05
N TYR A 23 3.95 7.47 -4.91
CA TYR A 23 2.59 7.31 -5.44
C TYR A 23 2.46 7.58 -6.94
N ALA A 24 3.33 8.41 -7.53
CA ALA A 24 3.24 8.75 -8.95
C ALA A 24 3.31 7.52 -9.89
N PRO A 25 4.25 6.56 -9.70
CA PRO A 25 4.26 5.33 -10.49
C PRO A 25 2.98 4.48 -10.35
N LEU A 26 2.36 4.47 -9.16
CA LEU A 26 1.09 3.78 -8.94
C LEU A 26 -0.06 4.46 -9.70
N ALA A 27 -0.09 5.81 -9.72
CA ALA A 27 -1.10 6.57 -10.44
C ALA A 27 -0.97 6.39 -11.96
N GLU A 28 0.25 6.43 -12.48
CA GLU A 28 0.57 6.18 -13.90
C GLU A 28 0.13 4.77 -14.32
N ALA A 29 0.54 3.74 -13.57
CA ALA A 29 0.13 2.37 -13.85
C ALA A 29 -1.39 2.16 -13.68
N GLY A 30 -2.03 3.00 -12.86
CA GLY A 30 -3.48 3.12 -12.68
C GLY A 30 -4.24 3.64 -13.90
N GLY A 31 -3.56 4.32 -14.82
CA GLY A 31 -4.17 4.98 -15.97
C GLY A 31 -5.05 6.18 -15.58
N GLY A 32 -4.76 6.81 -14.44
CA GLY A 32 -5.56 7.94 -13.92
C GLY A 32 -6.98 7.56 -13.50
N GLN A 33 -7.29 6.27 -13.33
CA GLN A 33 -8.57 5.77 -12.82
C GLN A 33 -8.48 5.48 -11.33
N GLU A 34 -9.63 5.40 -10.66
CA GLU A 34 -9.68 4.87 -9.29
C GLU A 34 -9.12 3.44 -9.26
N ARG A 35 -8.17 3.20 -8.35
CA ARG A 35 -7.55 1.90 -8.17
C ARG A 35 -7.05 1.73 -6.75
N THR A 36 -7.27 0.54 -6.20
CA THR A 36 -6.65 0.10 -4.96
C THR A 36 -5.41 -0.74 -5.27
N TRP A 37 -4.32 -0.43 -4.57
CA TRP A 37 -3.05 -1.14 -4.65
C TRP A 37 -2.82 -1.93 -3.38
N GLU A 38 -2.76 -3.25 -3.54
CA GLU A 38 -2.39 -4.16 -2.47
C GLU A 38 -0.89 -4.09 -2.19
N LEU A 39 -0.53 -3.89 -0.91
CA LEU A 39 0.85 -3.91 -0.48
C LEU A 39 1.30 -5.30 -0.02
N TRP A 40 2.42 -5.75 -0.57
CA TRP A 40 3.03 -7.03 -0.28
C TRP A 40 4.51 -6.86 0.04
N LEU A 41 4.98 -7.48 1.13
CA LEU A 41 6.39 -7.58 1.47
C LEU A 41 6.95 -8.90 0.97
N ARG A 42 8.09 -8.86 0.28
CA ARG A 42 8.86 -10.06 -0.04
C ARG A 42 10.22 -9.98 0.68
N PRO A 43 10.44 -10.75 1.76
CA PRO A 43 11.62 -10.61 2.61
C PRO A 43 12.95 -10.88 1.91
N SER A 44 12.96 -11.79 0.93
CA SER A 44 14.14 -12.13 0.14
C SER A 44 13.75 -12.65 -1.25
N ALA A 45 14.71 -12.74 -2.16
CA ALA A 45 14.47 -13.35 -3.47
C ALA A 45 14.03 -14.81 -3.31
N GLY A 46 12.92 -15.20 -3.97
CA GLY A 46 12.36 -16.54 -3.88
C GLY A 46 11.46 -16.81 -2.66
N ALA A 47 11.45 -15.93 -1.65
CA ALA A 47 10.52 -16.04 -0.53
C ALA A 47 9.07 -15.77 -0.96
N ALA A 48 8.13 -16.40 -0.26
CA ALA A 48 6.71 -16.09 -0.37
C ALA A 48 6.45 -14.62 0.00
N ALA A 49 5.48 -14.01 -0.68
CA ALA A 49 5.05 -12.66 -0.38
C ALA A 49 4.11 -12.67 0.84
N LEU A 50 4.27 -11.69 1.72
CA LEU A 50 3.48 -11.49 2.94
C LEU A 50 2.60 -10.25 2.77
N ARG A 51 1.34 -10.32 3.18
CA ARG A 51 0.47 -9.14 3.23
C ARG A 51 0.93 -8.21 4.35
N ILE A 52 1.06 -6.92 4.02
CA ILE A 52 1.46 -5.92 5.01
C ILE A 52 0.32 -5.71 6.01
N SER A 53 0.67 -5.66 7.30
CA SER A 53 -0.18 -5.28 8.43
C SER A 53 -1.26 -6.25 8.91
N ARG A 54 -1.42 -7.40 8.25
CA ARG A 54 -2.39 -8.42 8.69
C ARG A 54 -2.11 -8.98 10.09
N ILE A 55 -0.84 -9.15 10.45
CA ILE A 55 -0.40 -9.66 11.75
C ILE A 55 0.65 -8.69 12.29
N LEU A 56 0.20 -7.63 12.97
CA LEU A 56 1.10 -6.60 13.53
C LEU A 56 0.75 -6.21 14.97
N ASP A 57 -0.51 -6.31 15.37
CA ASP A 57 -1.00 -5.80 16.66
C ASP A 57 -2.33 -6.47 17.03
N ASP A 58 -2.82 -6.21 18.25
CA ASP A 58 -4.07 -6.75 18.81
C ASP A 58 -5.32 -5.88 18.48
N VAL A 59 -5.30 -5.13 17.37
CA VAL A 59 -6.45 -4.32 16.93
C VAL A 59 -7.37 -5.14 16.01
N TRP A 60 -8.60 -5.36 16.47
CA TRP A 60 -9.57 -6.26 15.81
C TRP A 60 -10.21 -5.70 14.53
N ASP A 61 -10.37 -4.38 14.39
CA ASP A 61 -10.87 -3.74 13.15
C ASP A 61 -10.10 -2.46 12.83
N LYS A 62 -9.01 -2.60 12.08
CA LYS A 62 -8.07 -1.51 11.82
C LYS A 62 -8.65 -0.40 10.97
N ARG A 63 -9.67 -0.66 10.16
CA ARG A 63 -10.23 0.35 9.25
C ARG A 63 -11.03 1.43 9.98
N GLU A 64 -11.63 1.07 11.11
CA GLU A 64 -12.41 2.01 11.93
C GLU A 64 -11.52 2.84 12.86
N ILE A 65 -10.31 2.32 13.16
CA ILE A 65 -9.40 2.93 14.13
C ILE A 65 -8.33 3.79 13.44
N PHE A 66 -7.69 3.29 12.39
CA PHE A 66 -6.57 3.95 11.75
C PHE A 66 -7.01 4.78 10.54
N ARG A 67 -6.86 6.10 10.65
CA ARG A 67 -6.99 7.03 9.53
C ARG A 67 -5.66 7.71 9.24
N PHE A 68 -5.20 7.57 8.01
CA PHE A 68 -3.97 8.19 7.55
C PHE A 68 -4.27 9.49 6.81
N PRO A 69 -3.38 10.50 6.86
CA PRO A 69 -3.50 11.70 6.05
C PRO A 69 -3.55 11.35 4.55
N GLU A 70 -4.44 12.02 3.82
CA GLU A 70 -4.49 11.92 2.36
C GLU A 70 -3.34 12.71 1.73
N HIS A 71 -2.64 12.10 0.78
CA HIS A 71 -1.69 12.81 -0.09
C HIS A 71 -2.40 13.31 -1.34
N ARG A 72 -2.41 14.63 -1.54
CA ARG A 72 -3.14 15.32 -2.62
C ARG A 72 -2.17 15.94 -3.62
N THR A 73 -2.40 15.69 -4.90
CA THR A 73 -1.71 16.36 -6.01
C THR A 73 -2.73 16.88 -7.03
N ALA A 74 -2.26 17.60 -8.05
CA ALA A 74 -3.10 17.99 -9.18
C ALA A 74 -3.53 16.81 -10.07
N ALA A 75 -2.89 15.64 -9.93
CA ALA A 75 -3.11 14.48 -10.81
C ALA A 75 -3.83 13.30 -10.12
N TYR A 76 -3.75 13.20 -8.79
CA TYR A 76 -4.33 12.10 -8.02
C TYR A 76 -4.44 12.42 -6.54
N ARG A 77 -5.26 11.64 -5.84
CA ARG A 77 -5.34 11.54 -4.38
C ARG A 77 -4.93 10.14 -3.94
N ALA A 78 -4.06 10.03 -2.95
CA ALA A 78 -3.62 8.74 -2.39
C ALA A 78 -3.99 8.66 -0.92
N VAL A 79 -4.67 7.58 -0.54
CA VAL A 79 -5.13 7.32 0.83
C VAL A 79 -4.70 5.92 1.25
N PRO A 80 -3.80 5.77 2.24
CA PRO A 80 -3.61 4.50 2.91
C PRO A 80 -4.89 4.09 3.66
N CYS A 81 -5.32 2.86 3.48
CA CYS A 81 -6.55 2.35 4.08
C CYS A 81 -6.44 0.86 4.41
N TYR A 82 -7.14 0.46 5.48
CA TYR A 82 -7.26 -0.94 5.86
C TYR A 82 -8.45 -1.62 5.21
N THR A 83 -8.27 -2.88 4.82
CA THR A 83 -9.34 -3.78 4.39
C THR A 83 -10.08 -4.38 5.59
N ALA A 84 -11.11 -5.18 5.31
CA ALA A 84 -11.82 -5.95 6.33
C ALA A 84 -10.95 -7.00 7.04
N ASP A 85 -9.93 -7.47 6.35
CA ASP A 85 -9.00 -8.48 6.85
C ASP A 85 -7.75 -7.84 7.48
N ASN A 86 -7.84 -6.55 7.84
CA ASN A 86 -6.76 -5.76 8.47
C ASN A 86 -5.48 -5.65 7.61
N GLU A 87 -5.63 -5.73 6.29
CA GLU A 87 -4.53 -5.59 5.35
C GLU A 87 -4.38 -4.13 4.91
N LEU A 88 -3.15 -3.63 4.81
CA LEU A 88 -2.89 -2.25 4.41
C LEU A 88 -2.80 -2.14 2.88
N ASP A 89 -3.65 -1.29 2.32
CA ASP A 89 -3.70 -0.95 0.90
C ASP A 89 -3.54 0.56 0.68
N ILE A 90 -3.26 0.94 -0.57
CA ILE A 90 -3.30 2.33 -1.01
C ILE A 90 -4.42 2.50 -2.02
N ARG A 91 -5.42 3.31 -1.69
CA ARG A 91 -6.44 3.75 -2.65
C ARG A 91 -5.98 5.02 -3.35
N LEU A 92 -5.90 4.95 -4.68
CA LEU A 92 -5.71 6.08 -5.55
C LEU A 92 -7.02 6.44 -6.22
N THR A 93 -7.36 7.74 -6.21
CA THR A 93 -8.50 8.28 -6.95
C THR A 93 -8.06 9.46 -7.81
N PRO A 94 -8.80 9.78 -8.89
CA PRO A 94 -8.63 11.04 -9.60
C PRO A 94 -8.80 12.25 -8.65
N PRO A 95 -8.25 13.42 -9.02
CA PRO A 95 -8.59 14.66 -8.32
C PRO A 95 -10.10 14.92 -8.47
N ALA A 96 -10.66 15.62 -7.48
CA ALA A 96 -12.09 15.94 -7.46
C ALA A 96 -12.45 16.96 -8.55
#